data_AF-E9GIQ6-F1
#
_entry.id   AF-E9GIQ6-F1
#
_cell.length_a   1.000
_cell.length_b   1.000
_cell.length_c   1.000
_cell.angle_alpha   90.00
_cell.angle_beta   90.00
_cell.angle_gamma   90.00
#
_symmetry.space_group_name_H-M   'P 1'
#
loop_
_entity.id
_entity.type
_entity.pdbx_description
1 polymer ?
#
loop_
_entity_poly.entity_id
_entity_poly.type
_entity_poly.pdbx_seq_one_letter_code
_entity_poly.pdbx_strand_id
1 'polypeptide(L)'
;MDTVMAPIANIKFDIEVALEQQLGAQNLPFPGMDKSTAMVCTLFTKGQCQRASFCPYRHLRADRTIVCKHWLRGLCKKGDQCEFLHEFDMAKMPECYFYARFSACHNKECPFLHIDPETKIKDCPWYDRGFCRHGPTCRHRHVRRVLCMNYTAGFCPDGPECKFVHPRFELPPLPDDIKGDKRKMPLVCHFCGEVGHKADRTNLRPLDEVTCYRCGLRGHYANRCNKGHLAFLSNQPTEERS
;
A
#
# COMPACT_ATOMS: atom_id res chain seq x y z
N MET A 1 35.46 15.28 23.12
CA MET A 1 36.55 15.36 24.12
C MET A 1 36.06 14.96 25.51
N ASP A 2 34.82 15.29 25.89
CA ASP A 2 34.27 14.98 27.21
C ASP A 2 34.03 13.49 27.51
N THR A 3 33.91 12.66 26.47
CA THR A 3 33.65 11.21 26.61
C THR A 3 34.82 10.41 27.18
N VAL A 4 36.06 10.94 27.16
CA VAL A 4 37.26 10.24 27.68
C VAL A 4 37.57 10.67 29.11
N MET A 5 37.24 11.91 29.49
CA MET A 5 37.53 12.45 30.82
C MET A 5 36.55 11.96 31.89
N ALA A 6 35.29 11.73 31.53
CA ALA A 6 34.25 11.23 32.44
C ALA A 6 33.31 10.24 31.72
N PRO A 7 33.70 8.97 31.56
CA PRO A 7 32.86 7.98 30.89
C PRO A 7 31.64 7.62 31.76
N ILE A 8 30.46 8.04 31.33
CA ILE A 8 29.17 7.73 31.96
C ILE A 8 28.55 6.41 31.49
N ALA A 9 29.22 5.65 30.61
CA ALA A 9 28.65 4.46 29.96
C ALA A 9 28.23 3.33 30.91
N ASN A 10 28.82 3.25 32.11
CA ASN A 10 28.51 2.22 33.11
C ASN A 10 27.53 2.69 34.19
N ILE A 11 27.06 3.94 34.12
CA ILE A 11 26.15 4.52 35.10
C ILE A 11 24.76 4.50 34.49
N LYS A 12 23.82 3.81 35.15
CA LYS A 12 22.39 3.92 34.81
C LYS A 12 21.79 5.07 35.58
N PHE A 13 21.19 6.02 34.88
CA PHE A 13 20.49 7.12 35.51
C PHE A 13 19.06 6.71 35.86
N ASP A 14 18.53 7.25 36.95
CA ASP A 14 17.13 7.02 37.36
C ASP A 14 16.15 7.42 36.25
N ILE A 15 16.50 8.45 35.47
CA ILE A 15 15.71 8.92 34.33
C ILE A 15 15.62 7.85 33.23
N GLU A 16 16.72 7.15 32.93
CA GLU A 16 16.74 6.08 31.93
C GLU A 16 15.84 4.92 32.37
N VAL A 17 15.96 4.50 33.63
CA VAL A 17 15.12 3.45 34.21
C VAL A 17 13.64 3.85 34.19
N ALA A 18 13.33 5.10 34.55
CA ALA A 18 11.96 5.62 34.55
C ALA A 18 11.36 5.69 33.14
N LEU A 19 12.14 6.09 32.13
CA LEU A 19 11.70 6.14 30.73
C LEU A 19 11.49 4.73 30.15
N GLU A 20 12.40 3.79 30.41
CA GLU A 20 12.30 2.41 29.93
C GLU A 20 11.08 1.68 30.51
N GLN A 21 10.82 1.88 31.81
CA GLN A 21 9.70 1.29 32.52
C GLN A 21 8.40 2.11 32.38
N GLN A 22 8.47 3.29 31.74
CA GLN A 22 7.34 4.21 31.58
C GLN A 22 6.67 4.56 32.92
N LEU A 23 7.48 4.74 33.97
CA LEU A 23 7.02 5.09 35.32
C LEU A 23 6.46 6.52 35.33
N GLY A 24 5.38 6.74 36.08
CA GLY A 24 4.74 8.07 36.18
C GLY A 24 3.85 8.47 34.99
N ALA A 25 3.78 7.66 33.93
CA ALA A 25 2.90 7.92 32.80
C ALA A 25 1.43 7.69 33.17
N GLN A 26 0.68 8.79 33.29
CA GLN A 26 -0.77 8.77 33.47
C GLN A 26 -1.48 8.41 32.16
N ASN A 27 -2.65 7.81 32.28
CA ASN A 27 -3.49 7.51 31.13
C ASN A 27 -3.98 8.82 30.48
N LEU A 28 -4.18 8.79 29.16
CA LEU A 28 -4.79 9.91 28.46
C LEU A 28 -6.22 10.15 28.98
N PRO A 29 -6.64 11.42 29.12
CA PRO A 29 -7.97 11.74 29.62
C PRO A 29 -9.09 11.34 28.66
N PHE A 30 -8.80 11.32 27.35
CA PHE A 30 -9.77 10.97 26.31
C PHE A 30 -9.22 9.92 25.34
N PRO A 31 -10.06 8.96 24.90
CA PRO A 31 -9.65 7.98 23.89
C PRO A 31 -9.48 8.65 22.52
N GLY A 32 -8.43 8.26 21.79
CA GLY A 32 -8.23 8.71 20.40
C GLY A 32 -7.53 10.07 20.26
N MET A 33 -6.97 10.62 21.34
CA MET A 33 -6.08 11.79 21.25
C MET A 33 -4.86 11.48 20.37
N ASP A 34 -4.38 12.51 19.68
CA ASP A 34 -3.17 12.40 18.89
C ASP A 34 -1.96 12.27 19.81
N LYS A 35 -1.17 11.26 19.52
CA LYS A 35 0.08 10.94 20.23
C LYS A 35 1.26 11.00 19.28
N SER A 36 1.13 11.78 18.20
CA SER A 36 2.09 11.83 17.11
C SER A 36 3.51 12.20 17.57
N THR A 37 3.62 13.05 18.59
CA THR A 37 4.86 13.53 19.21
C THR A 37 5.33 12.66 20.39
N ALA A 38 4.51 11.71 20.85
CA ALA A 38 4.89 10.82 21.94
C ALA A 38 5.87 9.74 21.47
N MET A 39 6.74 9.30 22.37
CA MET A 39 7.64 8.17 22.11
C MET A 39 6.85 6.88 21.88
N VAL A 40 7.50 5.92 21.21
CA VAL A 40 6.95 4.58 20.97
C VAL A 40 6.89 3.83 22.29
N CYS A 41 5.75 3.20 22.56
CA CYS A 41 5.52 2.41 23.75
C CYS A 41 6.36 1.12 23.69
N THR A 42 7.42 1.05 24.49
CA THR A 42 8.31 -0.12 24.55
C THR A 42 7.58 -1.36 25.05
N LEU A 43 6.64 -1.18 25.99
CA LEU A 43 5.79 -2.24 26.54
C LEU A 43 4.83 -2.80 25.47
N PHE A 44 4.34 -1.97 24.55
CA PHE A 44 3.47 -2.43 23.48
C PHE A 44 4.23 -3.23 22.43
N THR A 45 5.44 -2.78 22.07
CA THR A 45 6.32 -3.54 21.17
C THR A 45 6.67 -4.92 21.75
N LYS A 46 6.73 -5.05 23.09
CA LYS A 46 6.91 -6.32 23.81
C LYS A 46 5.61 -7.10 24.07
N GLY A 47 4.43 -6.56 23.71
CA GLY A 47 3.13 -7.20 23.95
C GLY A 47 2.60 -7.15 25.39
N GLN A 48 3.19 -6.31 26.25
CA GLN A 48 2.86 -6.21 27.69
C GLN A 48 2.05 -4.94 28.06
N CYS A 49 1.73 -4.08 27.09
CA CYS A 49 0.99 -2.85 27.36
C CYS A 49 -0.51 -3.10 27.61
N GLN A 50 -0.96 -2.85 28.85
CA GLN A 50 -2.37 -2.98 29.26
C GLN A 50 -3.23 -1.73 29.04
N ARG A 51 -2.61 -0.60 28.66
CA ARG A 51 -3.28 0.72 28.58
C ARG A 51 -4.08 0.95 27.28
N ALA A 52 -3.99 0.02 26.31
CA ALA A 52 -4.73 0.04 25.05
C ALA A 52 -4.78 1.45 24.40
N SER A 53 -5.96 1.98 24.10
CA SER A 53 -6.17 3.30 23.50
C SER A 53 -5.87 4.49 24.41
N PHE A 54 -5.79 4.26 25.72
CA PHE A 54 -5.49 5.28 26.73
C PHE A 54 -3.99 5.40 27.02
N CYS A 55 -3.16 4.58 26.37
CA CYS A 55 -1.72 4.68 26.48
C CYS A 55 -1.26 6.05 25.94
N PRO A 56 -0.52 6.85 26.75
CA PRO A 56 0.02 8.15 26.30
C PRO A 56 1.10 7.99 25.22
N TYR A 57 1.64 6.79 25.07
CA TYR A 57 2.68 6.46 24.10
C TYR A 57 2.11 5.88 22.80
N ARG A 58 2.92 5.94 21.73
CA ARG A 58 2.57 5.42 20.40
C ARG A 58 2.65 3.91 20.33
N HIS A 59 1.60 3.32 19.76
CA HIS A 59 1.52 1.91 19.40
C HIS A 59 1.74 1.77 17.89
N LEU A 60 2.92 1.28 17.50
CA LEU A 60 3.25 1.02 16.10
C LEU A 60 2.63 -0.30 15.63
N ARG A 61 2.02 -0.32 14.44
CA ARG A 61 1.63 -1.56 13.75
C ARG A 61 2.56 -1.76 12.56
N ALA A 62 3.12 -2.97 12.41
CA ALA A 62 4.20 -3.28 11.47
C ALA A 62 3.76 -3.40 10.00
N ASP A 63 2.47 -3.23 9.69
CA ASP A 63 1.87 -3.49 8.39
C ASP A 63 1.86 -2.29 7.43
N ARG A 64 2.52 -1.18 7.79
CA ARG A 64 2.45 0.09 7.06
C ARG A 64 3.64 0.27 6.13
N THR A 65 3.35 0.44 4.84
CA THR A 65 4.38 0.50 3.79
C THR A 65 4.65 1.91 3.26
N ILE A 66 3.67 2.82 3.32
CA ILE A 66 3.75 4.15 2.70
C ILE A 66 3.60 5.23 3.77
N VAL A 67 4.41 6.28 3.70
CA VAL A 67 4.37 7.42 4.61
C VAL A 67 3.07 8.23 4.46
N CYS A 68 2.48 8.60 5.60
CA CYS A 68 1.24 9.36 5.66
C CYS A 68 1.46 10.82 5.26
N LYS A 69 0.85 11.24 4.15
CA LYS A 69 0.90 12.64 3.68
C LYS A 69 0.33 13.66 4.69
N HIS A 70 -0.63 13.26 5.54
CA HIS A 70 -1.26 14.15 6.51
C HIS A 70 -0.41 14.29 7.78
N TRP A 71 0.31 13.24 8.16
CA TRP A 71 1.23 13.27 9.30
C TRP A 71 2.43 14.16 9.04
N LEU A 72 2.97 14.16 7.80
CA LEU A 72 4.03 15.09 7.39
C LEU A 72 3.66 16.58 7.59
N ARG A 73 2.36 16.89 7.63
CA ARG A 73 1.83 18.24 7.87
C ARG A 73 1.35 18.47 9.31
N GLY A 74 1.44 17.47 10.19
CA GLY A 74 0.89 17.53 11.55
C GLY A 74 -0.64 17.48 11.63
N LEU A 75 -1.35 17.08 10.55
CA LEU A 75 -2.81 17.13 10.45
C LEU A 75 -3.48 15.75 10.53
N CYS A 76 -2.74 14.71 10.90
CA CYS A 76 -3.30 13.36 10.95
C CYS A 76 -4.18 13.14 12.18
N LYS A 77 -5.50 13.09 11.99
CA LYS A 77 -6.48 12.81 13.06
C LYS A 77 -6.58 11.33 13.45
N LYS A 78 -6.11 10.41 12.58
CA LYS A 78 -6.19 8.97 12.83
C LYS A 78 -5.17 8.48 13.87
N GLY A 79 -4.15 9.29 14.21
CA GLY A 79 -3.12 8.93 15.18
C GLY A 79 -2.54 7.54 14.92
N ASP A 80 -2.51 6.69 15.96
CA ASP A 80 -2.02 5.31 15.87
C ASP A 80 -2.88 4.39 14.99
N GLN A 81 -4.12 4.76 14.70
CA GLN A 81 -5.01 3.98 13.85
C GLN A 81 -4.87 4.34 12.37
N CYS A 82 -3.92 5.20 12.00
CA CYS A 82 -3.66 5.51 10.60
C CYS A 82 -3.16 4.26 9.85
N GLU A 83 -3.71 4.00 8.67
CA GLU A 83 -3.26 2.92 7.77
C GLU A 83 -1.88 3.23 7.15
N PHE A 84 -1.43 4.48 7.25
CA PHE A 84 -0.18 4.95 6.69
C PHE A 84 0.90 5.10 7.78
N LEU A 85 2.16 4.98 7.36
CA LEU A 85 3.33 5.07 8.22
C LEU A 85 3.52 6.51 8.75
N HIS A 86 3.74 6.64 10.05
CA HIS A 86 4.03 7.91 10.72
C HIS A 86 5.50 7.98 11.11
N GLU A 87 6.36 7.77 10.12
CA GLU A 87 7.82 7.82 10.19
C GLU A 87 8.33 8.51 8.93
N PHE A 88 9.44 9.23 9.06
CA PHE A 88 10.04 9.93 7.94
C PHE A 88 11.04 9.01 7.25
N ASP A 89 10.61 8.40 6.15
CA ASP A 89 11.42 7.51 5.32
C ASP A 89 11.23 7.91 3.84
N MET A 90 12.32 8.33 3.19
CA MET A 90 12.29 8.77 1.80
C MET A 90 11.97 7.63 0.83
N ALA A 91 12.38 6.40 1.14
CA ALA A 91 12.14 5.25 0.26
C ALA A 91 10.66 4.83 0.22
N LYS A 92 9.92 5.12 1.30
CA LYS A 92 8.50 4.78 1.47
C LYS A 92 7.58 5.98 1.23
N MET A 93 8.11 7.07 0.70
CA MET A 93 7.33 8.26 0.41
C MET A 93 6.40 8.00 -0.80
N PRO A 94 5.13 8.47 -0.78
CA PRO A 94 4.28 8.35 -1.95
C PRO A 94 4.83 9.10 -3.18
N GLU A 95 4.39 8.66 -4.36
CA GLU A 95 4.74 9.28 -5.64
C GLU A 95 4.24 10.73 -5.70
N CYS A 96 5.04 11.62 -6.28
CA CYS A 96 4.66 13.00 -6.54
C CYS A 96 3.57 13.06 -7.60
N TYR A 97 2.38 13.52 -7.20
CA TYR A 97 1.25 13.64 -8.12
C TYR A 97 1.52 14.55 -9.33
N PHE A 98 2.19 15.69 -9.12
CA PHE A 98 2.50 16.64 -10.20
C PHE A 98 3.49 16.06 -11.20
N TYR A 99 4.54 15.40 -10.71
CA TYR A 99 5.53 14.77 -11.57
C TYR A 99 4.95 13.57 -12.32
N ALA A 100 4.19 12.71 -11.63
CA ALA A 100 3.56 11.54 -12.27
C ALA A 100 2.56 11.91 -13.38
N ARG A 101 1.89 13.07 -13.27
CA ARG A 101 0.87 13.50 -14.24
C ARG A 101 1.38 14.45 -15.31
N PHE A 102 2.28 15.36 -14.97
CA PHE A 102 2.74 16.44 -15.86
C PHE A 102 4.24 16.36 -16.18
N SER A 103 4.95 15.33 -15.71
CA SER A 103 6.41 15.18 -15.84
C SER A 103 7.23 16.41 -15.37
N ALA A 104 6.59 17.28 -14.58
CA ALA A 104 7.17 18.53 -14.11
C ALA A 104 6.70 18.78 -12.67
N CYS A 105 7.66 19.01 -11.77
CA CYS A 105 7.39 19.47 -10.41
C CYS A 105 7.95 20.88 -10.25
N HIS A 106 7.15 21.80 -9.70
CA HIS A 106 7.56 23.17 -9.46
C HIS A 106 8.54 23.30 -8.28
N ASN A 107 8.42 22.41 -7.30
CA ASN A 107 9.26 22.43 -6.10
C ASN A 107 10.57 21.67 -6.36
N LYS A 108 11.71 22.37 -6.20
CA LYS A 108 13.05 21.77 -6.35
C LYS A 108 13.35 20.74 -5.26
N GLU A 109 12.89 21.00 -4.04
CA GLU A 109 13.00 20.08 -2.90
C GLU A 109 11.66 19.41 -2.62
N CYS A 110 11.15 18.65 -3.59
CA CYS A 110 9.93 17.88 -3.40
C CYS A 110 10.23 16.65 -2.53
N PRO A 111 9.58 16.48 -1.35
CA PRO A 111 9.81 15.29 -0.54
C PRO A 111 9.29 14.00 -1.19
N PHE A 112 8.34 14.12 -2.14
CA PHE A 112 7.67 13.00 -2.81
C PHE A 112 8.52 12.40 -3.93
N LEU A 113 8.36 11.10 -4.18
CA LEU A 113 9.15 10.40 -5.19
C LEU A 113 8.81 10.87 -6.61
N HIS A 114 9.84 11.31 -7.34
CA HIS A 114 9.79 11.58 -8.78
C HIS A 114 10.14 10.30 -9.53
N ILE A 115 9.13 9.58 -9.99
CA ILE A 115 9.28 8.36 -10.80
C ILE A 115 8.83 8.70 -12.22
N ASP A 116 9.74 8.54 -13.18
CA ASP A 116 9.41 8.73 -14.58
C ASP A 116 8.40 7.67 -15.04
N PRO A 117 7.27 8.05 -15.65
CA PRO A 117 6.24 7.11 -16.06
C PRO A 117 6.76 6.06 -17.05
N GLU A 118 7.77 6.39 -17.85
CA GLU A 118 8.44 5.44 -18.76
C GLU A 118 9.19 4.33 -18.04
N THR A 119 9.75 4.60 -16.86
CA THR A 119 10.45 3.58 -16.06
C THR A 119 9.49 2.60 -15.39
N LYS A 120 8.21 2.98 -15.23
CA LYS A 120 7.14 2.14 -14.67
C LYS A 120 6.61 1.13 -15.69
N ILE A 121 6.80 1.35 -16.98
CA ILE A 121 6.41 0.41 -18.04
C ILE A 121 7.36 -0.78 -17.99
N LYS A 122 6.83 -1.95 -17.60
CA LYS A 122 7.61 -3.20 -17.60
C LYS A 122 8.13 -3.51 -19.00
N ASP A 123 9.34 -4.05 -19.06
CA ASP A 123 9.92 -4.56 -20.30
C ASP A 123 9.05 -5.71 -20.83
N CYS A 124 8.87 -5.75 -22.15
CA CYS A 124 8.03 -6.75 -22.79
C CYS A 124 8.71 -8.12 -22.75
N PRO A 125 8.13 -9.13 -22.06
CA PRO A 125 8.74 -10.46 -21.99
C PRO A 125 8.86 -11.15 -23.36
N TRP A 126 7.96 -10.82 -24.30
CA TRP A 126 8.00 -11.36 -25.66
C TRP A 126 9.11 -10.75 -26.50
N TYR A 127 9.34 -9.44 -26.36
CA TYR A 127 10.41 -8.76 -27.07
C TYR A 127 11.79 -9.16 -26.55
N ASP A 128 11.94 -9.38 -25.25
CA ASP A 128 13.19 -9.85 -24.65
C ASP A 128 13.55 -11.28 -25.13
N ARG A 129 12.54 -12.08 -25.52
CA ARG A 129 12.71 -13.36 -26.23
C ARG A 129 13.00 -13.24 -27.72
N GLY A 130 13.07 -12.02 -28.24
CA GLY A 130 13.43 -11.71 -29.63
C GLY A 130 12.28 -11.18 -30.48
N PHE A 131 11.03 -11.60 -30.24
CA PHE A 131 9.91 -11.17 -31.07
C PHE A 131 8.63 -10.89 -30.26
N CYS A 132 8.13 -9.66 -30.39
CA CYS A 132 6.83 -9.27 -29.86
C CYS A 132 5.81 -9.15 -31.00
N ARG A 133 4.71 -9.90 -30.91
CA ARG A 133 3.59 -9.88 -31.87
C ARG A 133 2.94 -8.50 -32.05
N HIS A 134 3.05 -7.63 -31.05
CA HIS A 134 2.48 -6.29 -31.07
C HIS A 134 3.43 -5.27 -31.71
N GLY A 135 4.67 -5.65 -32.04
CA GLY A 135 5.61 -4.77 -32.71
C GLY A 135 5.74 -3.40 -32.03
N PRO A 136 5.79 -2.28 -32.78
CA PRO A 136 5.94 -0.95 -32.21
C PRO A 136 4.71 -0.44 -31.43
N THR A 137 3.56 -1.11 -31.54
CA THR A 137 2.33 -0.73 -30.81
C THR A 137 2.18 -1.47 -29.48
N CYS A 138 3.22 -2.19 -29.03
CA CYS A 138 3.18 -2.88 -27.75
C CYS A 138 3.05 -1.90 -26.57
N ARG A 139 2.17 -2.23 -25.62
CA ARG A 139 2.03 -1.49 -24.35
C ARG A 139 3.27 -1.62 -23.44
N HIS A 140 4.05 -2.68 -23.60
CA HIS A 140 5.26 -2.92 -22.80
C HIS A 140 6.48 -2.35 -23.51
N ARG A 141 7.50 -1.96 -22.72
CA ARG A 141 8.70 -1.34 -23.25
C ARG A 141 9.54 -2.36 -24.02
N HIS A 142 9.93 -2.02 -25.25
CA HIS A 142 10.82 -2.83 -26.07
C HIS A 142 12.24 -2.31 -25.96
N VAL A 143 13.09 -2.98 -25.17
CA VAL A 143 14.51 -2.63 -25.03
C VAL A 143 15.32 -3.51 -25.99
N ARG A 144 16.00 -2.90 -26.96
CA ARG A 144 16.91 -3.61 -27.86
C ARG A 144 18.18 -4.00 -27.10
N ARG A 145 18.46 -5.30 -27.04
CA ARG A 145 19.66 -5.86 -26.42
C ARG A 145 20.45 -6.64 -27.47
N VAL A 146 21.78 -6.54 -27.43
CA VAL A 146 22.67 -7.31 -28.32
C VAL A 146 22.82 -8.72 -27.75
N LEU A 147 22.41 -9.70 -28.55
CA LEU A 147 22.46 -11.13 -28.20
C LEU A 147 23.89 -11.65 -28.27
N CYS A 148 24.26 -12.52 -27.33
CA CYS A 148 25.53 -13.23 -27.37
C CYS A 148 25.50 -14.29 -28.47
N MET A 149 26.28 -14.11 -29.53
CA MET A 149 26.32 -15.05 -30.67
C MET A 149 26.73 -16.46 -30.23
N ASN A 150 27.74 -16.56 -29.35
CA ASN A 150 28.24 -17.85 -28.84
C ASN A 150 27.19 -18.56 -27.99
N TYR A 151 26.47 -17.83 -27.13
CA TYR A 151 25.39 -18.40 -26.34
C TYR A 151 24.21 -18.86 -27.20
N THR A 152 23.83 -18.09 -28.22
CA THR A 152 22.80 -18.53 -29.19
C THR A 152 23.23 -19.75 -29.99
N ALA A 153 24.54 -19.96 -30.20
CA ALA A 153 25.08 -21.17 -30.79
C ALA A 153 25.13 -22.37 -29.82
N GLY A 154 24.73 -22.17 -28.55
CA GLY A 154 24.56 -23.22 -27.54
C GLY A 154 25.57 -23.16 -26.39
N PHE A 155 26.69 -22.46 -26.53
CA PHE A 155 27.71 -22.38 -25.48
C PHE A 155 28.49 -21.07 -25.53
N CYS A 156 28.49 -20.32 -24.43
CA CYS A 156 29.32 -19.14 -24.25
C CYS A 156 30.43 -19.43 -23.22
N PRO A 157 31.72 -19.24 -23.56
CA PRO A 157 32.84 -19.46 -22.65
C PRO A 157 32.83 -18.49 -21.45
N ASP A 158 32.22 -17.31 -21.60
CA ASP A 158 32.15 -16.28 -20.56
C ASP A 158 31.04 -16.56 -19.52
N GLY A 159 30.22 -17.59 -19.72
CA GLY A 159 29.19 -18.01 -18.76
C GLY A 159 28.13 -16.93 -18.48
N PRO A 160 27.53 -16.89 -17.27
CA PRO A 160 26.44 -15.96 -16.94
C PRO A 160 26.87 -14.48 -16.84
N GLU A 161 28.17 -14.21 -16.74
CA GLU A 161 28.75 -12.87 -16.63
C GLU A 161 29.17 -12.29 -18.01
N CYS A 162 28.70 -12.89 -19.11
CA CYS A 162 29.03 -12.42 -20.45
C CYS A 162 28.55 -10.97 -20.68
N LYS A 163 29.36 -10.18 -21.41
CA LYS A 163 29.02 -8.80 -21.81
C LYS A 163 27.75 -8.70 -22.67
N PHE A 164 27.40 -9.78 -23.37
CA PHE A 164 26.24 -9.85 -24.26
C PHE A 164 25.09 -10.61 -23.61
N VAL A 165 23.85 -10.27 -23.99
CA VAL A 165 22.66 -10.82 -23.32
C VAL A 165 22.43 -12.27 -23.72
N HIS A 166 22.24 -13.12 -22.72
CA HIS A 166 21.89 -14.52 -22.84
C HIS A 166 20.36 -14.67 -22.72
N PRO A 167 19.61 -14.99 -23.80
CA PRO A 167 18.17 -15.14 -23.73
C PRO A 167 17.76 -16.26 -22.79
N ARG A 168 16.87 -15.94 -21.85
CA ARG A 168 16.21 -16.95 -21.04
C ARG A 168 14.92 -17.38 -21.75
N PHE A 169 14.94 -18.55 -22.36
CA PHE A 169 13.78 -19.10 -23.07
C PHE A 169 12.71 -19.66 -22.12
N GLU A 170 13.07 -19.90 -20.85
CA GLU A 170 12.13 -20.30 -19.81
C GLU A 170 11.14 -19.16 -19.50
N LEU A 171 9.85 -19.51 -19.39
CA LEU A 171 8.82 -18.59 -18.95
C LEU A 171 9.13 -18.14 -17.51
N PRO A 172 9.03 -16.84 -17.19
CA PRO A 172 8.92 -16.42 -15.80
C PRO A 172 7.76 -17.19 -15.17
N PRO A 173 7.91 -17.71 -13.93
CA PRO A 173 6.78 -18.29 -13.22
C PRO A 173 5.64 -17.28 -13.21
N LEU A 174 4.41 -17.75 -13.36
CA LEU A 174 3.25 -16.88 -13.19
C LEU A 174 3.36 -16.20 -11.82
N PRO A 175 2.83 -14.97 -11.64
CA PRO A 175 2.95 -14.22 -10.39
C PRO A 175 2.47 -14.97 -9.13
N ASP A 176 1.77 -16.09 -9.31
CA ASP A 176 1.29 -16.95 -8.24
C ASP A 176 2.33 -17.96 -7.72
N ASP A 177 3.44 -18.20 -8.44
CA ASP A 177 4.37 -19.30 -8.13
C ASP A 177 5.70 -18.85 -7.49
N ILE A 178 5.96 -17.54 -7.39
CA ILE A 178 7.18 -17.00 -6.75
C ILE A 178 6.98 -16.74 -5.24
N LYS A 179 5.77 -16.90 -4.72
CA LYS A 179 5.55 -16.96 -3.27
C LYS A 179 5.62 -18.42 -2.81
N GLY A 180 6.83 -18.85 -2.47
CA GLY A 180 7.00 -19.92 -1.50
C GLY A 180 6.06 -19.68 -0.32
N ASP A 181 5.22 -20.68 -0.06
CA ASP A 181 4.44 -20.90 1.15
C ASP A 181 3.76 -19.67 1.78
N LYS A 182 2.93 -18.97 1.00
CA LYS A 182 1.81 -18.23 1.61
C LYS A 182 0.56 -19.04 1.40
N ARG A 183 0.20 -19.83 2.42
CA ARG A 183 -1.12 -20.47 2.57
C ARG A 183 -2.19 -19.51 2.04
N LYS A 184 -2.76 -19.80 0.86
CA LYS A 184 -3.88 -19.05 0.32
C LYS A 184 -4.97 -19.14 1.38
N MET A 185 -5.23 -18.03 2.08
CA MET A 185 -6.28 -17.99 3.08
C MET A 185 -7.58 -18.39 2.37
N PRO A 186 -8.33 -19.37 2.88
CA PRO A 186 -9.48 -19.88 2.15
C PRO A 186 -10.45 -18.73 1.91
N LEU A 187 -10.88 -18.56 0.67
CA LEU A 187 -11.84 -17.52 0.29
C LEU A 187 -13.14 -17.79 1.06
N VAL A 188 -13.37 -17.01 2.11
CA VAL A 188 -14.57 -17.06 2.94
C VAL A 188 -15.62 -16.14 2.35
N CYS A 189 -16.82 -16.66 2.09
CA CYS A 189 -17.93 -15.83 1.64
C CYS A 189 -18.31 -14.82 2.73
N HIS A 190 -18.26 -13.52 2.41
CA HIS A 190 -18.51 -12.43 3.36
C HIS A 190 -19.97 -12.38 3.88
N PHE A 191 -20.88 -13.19 3.28
CA PHE A 191 -22.29 -13.27 3.65
C PHE A 191 -22.63 -14.46 4.55
N CYS A 192 -21.95 -15.60 4.43
CA CYS A 192 -22.26 -16.81 5.21
C CYS A 192 -21.08 -17.40 6.00
N GLY A 193 -19.85 -16.93 5.81
CA GLY A 193 -18.70 -17.41 6.58
C GLY A 193 -18.15 -18.78 6.16
N GLU A 194 -18.70 -19.41 5.12
CA GLU A 194 -18.24 -20.69 4.60
C GLU A 194 -17.11 -20.52 3.57
N VAL A 195 -16.19 -21.49 3.54
CA VAL A 195 -15.01 -21.50 2.68
C VAL A 195 -15.32 -22.15 1.33
N GLY A 196 -14.91 -21.52 0.23
CA GLY A 196 -14.87 -22.18 -1.09
C GLY A 196 -15.88 -21.70 -2.15
N HIS A 197 -16.69 -20.67 -1.88
CA HIS A 197 -17.56 -20.06 -2.90
C HIS A 197 -17.47 -18.53 -2.93
N LYS A 198 -17.62 -17.96 -4.13
CA LYS A 198 -17.81 -16.51 -4.33
C LYS A 198 -19.30 -16.23 -4.25
N ALA A 199 -19.71 -15.13 -3.60
CA ALA A 199 -21.12 -14.75 -3.51
C ALA A 199 -21.75 -14.66 -4.91
N ASP A 200 -22.56 -15.66 -5.27
CA ASP A 200 -23.27 -15.72 -6.52
C ASP A 200 -24.48 -14.78 -6.46
N ARG A 201 -24.75 -14.06 -7.55
CA ARG A 201 -25.83 -13.04 -7.62
C ARG A 201 -27.22 -13.66 -7.66
N THR A 202 -27.31 -14.96 -7.46
CA THR A 202 -28.52 -15.80 -7.52
C THR A 202 -29.27 -15.86 -6.19
N ASN A 203 -28.64 -15.46 -5.08
CA ASN A 203 -29.30 -15.33 -3.76
C ASN A 203 -29.35 -13.86 -3.29
N LEU A 204 -29.74 -12.95 -4.19
CA LEU A 204 -30.18 -11.62 -3.77
C LEU A 204 -31.53 -11.76 -3.08
N ARG A 205 -31.67 -11.24 -1.85
CA ARG A 205 -33.01 -11.06 -1.25
C ARG A 205 -33.87 -10.32 -2.28
N PRO A 206 -35.11 -10.80 -2.53
CA PRO A 206 -35.93 -10.22 -3.56
C PRO A 206 -36.18 -8.74 -3.21
N LEU A 207 -36.22 -7.89 -4.24
CA LEU A 207 -36.07 -6.44 -4.11
C LEU A 207 -37.16 -5.81 -3.22
N ASP A 208 -38.33 -6.45 -3.18
CA ASP A 208 -39.50 -6.20 -2.33
C ASP A 208 -39.25 -6.39 -0.83
N GLU A 209 -38.18 -7.10 -0.43
CA GLU A 209 -37.77 -7.22 0.96
C GLU A 209 -36.75 -6.17 1.42
N VAL A 210 -36.16 -5.45 0.46
CA VAL A 210 -35.13 -4.45 0.74
C VAL A 210 -35.78 -3.11 1.05
N THR A 211 -35.66 -2.66 2.30
CA THR A 211 -36.05 -1.30 2.74
C THR A 211 -34.97 -0.29 2.39
N CYS A 212 -35.35 0.77 1.68
CA CYS A 212 -34.46 1.88 1.37
C CYS A 212 -34.18 2.72 2.63
N TYR A 213 -32.95 2.70 3.14
CA TYR A 213 -32.55 3.49 4.31
C TYR A 213 -32.68 5.02 4.14
N ARG A 214 -32.94 5.51 2.92
CA ARG A 214 -33.09 6.94 2.63
C ARG A 214 -34.55 7.42 2.61
N CYS A 215 -35.52 6.54 2.29
CA CYS A 215 -36.94 6.91 2.22
C CYS A 215 -37.89 5.96 2.97
N GLY A 216 -37.37 4.88 3.57
CA GLY A 216 -38.14 3.89 4.32
C GLY A 216 -38.99 2.93 3.48
N LEU A 217 -39.12 3.16 2.17
CA LEU A 217 -39.94 2.34 1.28
C LEU A 217 -39.19 1.07 0.82
N ARG A 218 -39.94 -0.02 0.65
CA ARG A 218 -39.45 -1.31 0.16
C ARG A 218 -39.38 -1.33 -1.38
N GLY A 219 -38.63 -2.26 -1.97
CA GLY A 219 -38.62 -2.45 -3.42
C GLY A 219 -37.44 -1.82 -4.17
N HIS A 220 -36.50 -1.16 -3.49
CA HIS A 220 -35.31 -0.57 -4.13
C HIS A 220 -34.16 -0.30 -3.14
N TYR A 221 -32.93 -0.30 -3.65
CA TYR A 221 -31.75 0.12 -2.89
C TYR A 221 -31.59 1.64 -2.86
N ALA A 222 -30.96 2.17 -1.81
CA ALA A 222 -30.78 3.62 -1.60
C ALA A 222 -30.11 4.36 -2.77
N ASN A 223 -29.28 3.67 -3.55
CA ASN A 223 -28.60 4.23 -4.74
C ASN A 223 -29.54 4.46 -5.93
N ARG A 224 -30.75 3.89 -5.93
CA ARG A 224 -31.79 4.05 -6.96
C ARG A 224 -33.05 4.73 -6.40
N CYS A 225 -32.93 5.45 -5.29
CA CYS A 225 -34.05 6.13 -4.65
C CYS A 225 -34.36 7.45 -5.36
N ASN A 226 -35.54 7.53 -5.99
CA ASN A 226 -36.06 8.73 -6.66
C ASN A 226 -36.48 9.85 -5.69
N LYS A 227 -36.45 9.61 -4.37
CA LYS A 227 -36.76 10.60 -3.33
C LYS A 227 -35.51 11.15 -2.61
N GLY A 228 -34.31 10.79 -3.06
CA GLY A 228 -33.06 11.29 -2.48
C GLY A 228 -32.69 12.69 -2.99
N HIS A 229 -31.87 13.42 -2.22
CA HIS A 229 -31.32 14.76 -2.56
C HIS A 229 -30.60 14.85 -3.94
N LEU A 230 -30.35 13.72 -4.62
CA LEU A 230 -29.73 13.63 -5.95
C LEU A 230 -30.71 13.16 -7.05
N ALA A 231 -32.02 13.17 -6.80
CA ALA A 231 -33.07 12.77 -7.76
C ALA A 231 -33.07 13.56 -9.08
N PHE A 232 -32.33 14.68 -9.14
CA PHE A 232 -32.17 15.49 -10.36
C PHE A 232 -31.31 14.85 -11.44
N LEU A 233 -30.47 13.84 -11.13
CA LEU A 233 -29.53 13.26 -12.10
C LEU A 233 -30.07 12.04 -12.87
N SER A 234 -31.25 11.53 -12.51
CA SER A 234 -31.81 10.32 -13.11
C SER A 234 -32.86 10.55 -14.20
N ASN A 235 -33.23 11.80 -14.49
CA ASN A 235 -34.14 12.15 -15.58
C ASN A 235 -33.38 12.86 -16.70
N GLN A 236 -32.73 12.10 -17.57
CA GLN A 236 -32.51 12.54 -18.96
C GLN A 236 -33.43 11.69 -19.85
N PRO A 237 -34.34 12.31 -20.62
CA PRO A 237 -35.17 11.58 -21.57
C PRO A 237 -34.29 11.05 -22.70
N THR A 238 -34.45 9.76 -23.02
CA THR A 238 -33.88 9.14 -24.20
C THR A 238 -34.67 9.61 -25.42
N GLU A 239 -34.07 10.47 -26.25
CA GLU A 239 -34.64 10.78 -27.57
C GLU A 239 -34.54 9.53 -28.47
N GLU A 240 -35.71 9.12 -28.97
CA GLU A 240 -35.88 8.06 -29.95
C GLU A 240 -35.33 8.51 -31.31
N ARG A 241 -34.41 7.72 -31.84
CA ARG A 241 -33.83 7.88 -33.16
C ARG A 241 -34.82 7.33 -34.20
N SER A 242 -35.48 8.24 -34.92
CA SER A 242 -36.09 7.97 -36.23
C SER A 242 -35.08 8.30 -37.33
#